data_AF-B0TVT4-F1
#
_entry.id   AF-B0TVT4-F1
#
_cell.length_a   1.000
_cell.length_b   1.000
_cell.length_c   1.000
_cell.angle_alpha   90.00
_cell.angle_beta   90.00
_cell.angle_gamma   90.00
#
_symmetry.space_group_name_H-M   'P 1'
#
loop_
_entity.id
_entity.type
_entity.pdbx_description
1 polymer ?
#
loop_
_entity_poly.entity_id
_entity_poly.type
_entity_poly.pdbx_seq_one_letter_code
_entity_poly.pdbx_strand_id
1 'polypeptide(L)'
;MKQQYQKGFSLIELVIVIVILGLLAATAIPRFLNVTDDAEDASVDGVAGGLSTAVSFVRSQWEVDGRRNNSVLLDGTNVSLDTRFGYPTGLSNTDAKGMDQNSCQEVFDLVLQNAPRSVVSGVDARKARYVVSVAKGAGGSSNTIDGELVSGLDVCLYYLASSLVLNSQTGIPTEDLTDLNNLAGKGVTYNPGSGQVASFID
;
A
#
# COMPACT_ATOMS: atom_id res chain seq x y z
N MET A 1 -40.70 58.46 3.37
CA MET A 1 -39.95 57.19 3.19
C MET A 1 -38.98 57.37 2.03
N LYS A 2 -37.67 57.31 2.27
CA LYS A 2 -36.65 57.46 1.21
C LYS A 2 -36.63 56.17 0.39
N GLN A 3 -37.06 56.21 -0.86
CA GLN A 3 -36.93 55.07 -1.78
C GLN A 3 -35.44 54.88 -2.13
N GLN A 4 -34.89 53.73 -1.76
CA GLN A 4 -33.55 53.30 -2.15
C GLN A 4 -33.64 52.80 -3.60
N TYR A 5 -32.94 53.46 -4.53
CA TYR A 5 -32.79 52.96 -5.89
C TYR A 5 -31.96 51.67 -5.86
N GLN A 6 -32.57 50.53 -6.18
CA GLN A 6 -31.81 49.32 -6.46
C GLN A 6 -31.07 49.51 -7.79
N LYS A 7 -29.75 49.69 -7.72
CA LYS A 7 -28.88 49.65 -8.89
C LYS A 7 -28.88 48.23 -9.42
N GLY A 8 -29.44 48.02 -10.62
CA GLY A 8 -29.32 46.77 -11.35
C GLY A 8 -27.86 46.51 -11.77
N PHE A 9 -27.50 45.23 -11.85
CA PHE A 9 -26.17 44.77 -12.27
C PHE A 9 -25.96 45.06 -13.77
N SER A 10 -24.77 45.52 -14.16
CA SER A 10 -24.45 45.81 -15.56
C SER A 10 -24.11 44.54 -16.35
N LEU A 11 -24.49 44.48 -17.62
CA LEU A 11 -24.10 43.37 -18.50
C LEU A 11 -22.57 43.24 -18.61
N ILE A 12 -21.83 44.36 -18.60
CA ILE A 12 -20.37 44.31 -18.64
C ILE A 12 -19.76 43.76 -17.34
N GLU A 13 -20.40 44.00 -16.19
CA GLU A 13 -19.95 43.42 -14.92
C GLU A 13 -20.12 41.89 -14.93
N LEU A 14 -21.20 41.39 -15.53
CA LEU A 14 -21.39 39.94 -15.67
C LEU A 14 -20.34 39.32 -16.59
N VAL A 15 -20.07 39.96 -17.74
CA VAL A 15 -19.11 39.46 -18.72
C VAL A 15 -17.69 39.45 -18.15
N ILE A 16 -17.28 40.48 -17.41
CA ILE A 16 -15.92 40.52 -16.85
C ILE A 16 -15.73 39.43 -15.78
N VAL A 17 -16.77 39.12 -15.00
CA VAL A 17 -16.73 38.07 -13.98
C VAL A 17 -16.54 36.69 -14.62
N ILE A 18 -17.30 36.35 -15.67
CA ILE A 18 -17.14 35.05 -16.34
C ILE A 18 -15.78 34.91 -17.04
N VAL A 19 -15.23 36.01 -17.57
CA VAL A 19 -13.89 36.03 -18.18
C VAL A 19 -12.81 35.78 -17.12
N ILE A 20 -12.90 36.46 -15.98
CA ILE A 20 -11.96 36.26 -14.86
C ILE A 20 -12.06 34.83 -14.32
N LEU A 21 -13.28 34.31 -14.10
CA LEU A 21 -13.50 32.93 -13.67
C LEU A 21 -12.95 31.92 -14.68
N GLY A 22 -13.10 32.18 -15.98
CA GLY A 22 -12.54 31.34 -17.05
C GLY A 22 -11.01 31.27 -17.02
N LEU A 23 -10.34 32.41 -16.78
CA LEU A 23 -8.88 32.49 -16.73
C LEU A 23 -8.31 31.80 -15.46
N LEU A 24 -8.98 31.99 -14.32
CA LEU A 24 -8.63 31.28 -13.08
C LEU A 24 -8.85 29.76 -13.22
N ALA A 25 -9.96 29.32 -13.83
CA ALA A 25 -10.22 27.91 -14.06
C ALA A 25 -9.19 27.25 -14.99
N ALA A 26 -8.82 27.92 -16.09
CA ALA A 26 -7.85 27.40 -17.07
C ALA A 26 -6.48 27.11 -16.44
N THR A 27 -6.06 27.89 -15.45
CA THR A 27 -4.77 27.71 -14.76
C THR A 27 -4.86 26.77 -13.55
N ALA A 28 -6.01 26.68 -12.87
CA ALA A 28 -6.20 25.84 -11.69
C ALA A 28 -6.47 24.36 -12.01
N ILE A 29 -7.19 24.06 -13.09
CA ILE A 29 -7.58 22.69 -13.45
C ILE A 29 -6.38 21.74 -13.63
N PRO A 30 -5.32 22.09 -14.39
CA PRO A 30 -4.19 21.18 -14.60
C PRO A 30 -3.47 20.81 -13.29
N ARG A 31 -3.34 21.78 -12.37
CA ARG A 31 -2.70 21.55 -11.07
C ARG A 31 -3.55 20.68 -10.15
N PHE A 32 -4.88 20.85 -10.18
CA PHE A 32 -5.78 20.08 -9.33
C PHE A 32 -5.77 18.58 -9.69
N LEU A 33 -5.62 18.25 -10.97
CA LEU A 33 -5.54 16.85 -11.43
C LEU A 33 -4.28 16.16 -10.90
N ASN A 34 -3.11 16.80 -11.01
CA ASN A 34 -1.83 16.21 -10.57
C ASN A 34 -1.73 16.02 -9.04
N VAL A 35 -2.41 16.86 -8.25
CA VAL A 35 -2.35 16.78 -6.77
C VAL A 35 -2.91 15.45 -6.25
N THR A 36 -3.86 14.84 -6.96
CA THR A 36 -4.42 13.55 -6.53
C THR A 36 -3.41 12.44 -6.72
N ASP A 37 -2.75 12.39 -7.88
CA ASP A 37 -1.71 11.40 -8.18
C ASP A 37 -0.50 11.56 -7.25
N ASP A 38 -0.03 12.80 -7.04
CA ASP A 38 1.05 13.11 -6.09
C ASP A 38 0.69 12.68 -4.65
N ALA A 39 -0.58 12.82 -4.26
CA ALA A 39 -1.06 12.41 -2.94
C ALA A 39 -1.16 10.88 -2.81
N GLU A 40 -1.47 10.17 -3.89
CA GLU A 40 -1.43 8.71 -3.93
C GLU A 40 0.00 8.19 -3.82
N ASP A 41 0.95 8.77 -4.55
CA ASP A 41 2.37 8.39 -4.49
C ASP A 41 2.93 8.60 -3.09
N ALA A 42 2.70 9.79 -2.52
CA ALA A 42 3.12 10.09 -1.15
C ALA A 42 2.45 9.16 -0.11
N SER A 43 1.20 8.75 -0.34
CA SER A 43 0.51 7.79 0.52
C SER A 43 1.15 6.40 0.43
N VAL A 44 1.51 5.94 -0.77
CA VAL A 44 2.14 4.64 -0.99
C VAL A 44 3.55 4.61 -0.38
N ASP A 45 4.35 5.65 -0.61
CA ASP A 45 5.68 5.78 -0.01
C ASP A 45 5.62 5.86 1.52
N GLY A 46 4.62 6.56 2.06
CA GLY A 46 4.38 6.62 3.50
C GLY A 46 4.09 5.24 4.11
N VAL A 47 3.26 4.44 3.42
CA VAL A 47 2.97 3.06 3.83
C VAL A 47 4.20 2.17 3.69
N ALA A 48 4.97 2.29 2.61
CA ALA A 48 6.21 1.52 2.41
C ALA A 48 7.24 1.82 3.52
N GLY A 49 7.44 3.09 3.86
CA GLY A 49 8.33 3.50 4.96
C GLY A 49 7.85 3.00 6.33
N GLY A 50 6.54 3.08 6.59
CA GLY A 50 5.94 2.53 7.80
C GLY A 50 6.11 1.02 7.91
N LEU A 51 5.86 0.29 6.81
CA LEU A 51 6.00 -1.16 6.76
C LEU A 51 7.45 -1.57 6.93
N SER A 52 8.40 -0.93 6.23
CA SER A 52 9.84 -1.17 6.37
C SER A 52 10.33 -1.02 7.82
N THR A 53 9.86 0.03 8.50
CA THR A 53 10.17 0.26 9.91
C THR A 53 9.57 -0.83 10.80
N ALA A 54 8.31 -1.18 10.57
CA ALA A 54 7.59 -2.17 11.37
C ALA A 54 8.18 -3.58 11.23
N VAL A 55 8.49 -4.04 10.01
CA VAL A 55 9.11 -5.36 9.80
C VAL A 55 10.52 -5.41 10.38
N SER A 56 11.26 -4.29 10.36
CA SER A 56 12.56 -4.18 11.02
C SER A 56 12.46 -4.23 12.54
N PHE A 57 11.37 -3.71 13.11
CA PHE A 57 11.12 -3.79 14.55
C PHE A 57 10.82 -5.22 15.00
N VAL A 58 10.00 -5.96 14.24
CA VAL A 58 9.78 -7.41 14.46
C VAL A 58 11.11 -8.17 14.46
N ARG A 59 11.96 -7.93 13.45
CA ARG A 59 13.29 -8.53 13.39
C ARG A 59 14.15 -8.14 14.59
N SER A 60 14.14 -6.87 14.97
CA SER A 60 14.92 -6.38 16.11
C SER A 60 14.49 -7.05 17.42
N GLN A 61 13.18 -7.26 17.64
CA GLN A 61 12.68 -7.98 18.80
C GLN A 61 13.14 -9.44 18.79
N TRP A 62 13.09 -10.10 17.63
CA TRP A 62 13.55 -11.48 17.50
C TRP A 62 15.05 -11.66 17.77
N GLU A 63 15.85 -10.69 17.34
CA GLU A 63 17.29 -10.62 17.63
C GLU A 63 17.55 -10.47 19.13
N VAL A 64 16.78 -9.61 19.82
CA VAL A 64 16.84 -9.42 21.28
C VAL A 64 16.43 -10.69 22.02
N ASP A 65 15.45 -11.42 21.51
CA ASP A 65 15.01 -12.72 22.04
C ASP A 65 16.01 -13.86 21.78
N GLY A 66 17.15 -13.55 21.12
CA GLY A 66 18.24 -14.48 20.88
C GLY A 66 18.01 -15.44 19.72
N ARG A 67 17.07 -15.13 18.81
CA ARG A 67 16.80 -15.91 17.58
C ARG A 67 16.25 -17.33 17.80
N ARG A 68 15.57 -17.57 18.93
CA ARG A 68 15.14 -18.93 19.33
C ARG A 68 13.65 -19.20 19.12
N ASN A 69 12.86 -18.15 18.93
CA ASN A 69 11.42 -18.22 18.81
C ASN A 69 11.00 -18.07 17.36
N ASN A 70 9.87 -18.68 16.97
CA ASN A 70 9.23 -18.50 15.67
C ASN A 70 8.15 -17.40 15.69
N SER A 71 8.05 -16.66 16.78
CA SER A 71 7.18 -15.50 16.91
C SER A 71 7.75 -14.50 17.92
N VAL A 72 7.28 -13.26 17.83
CA VAL A 72 7.59 -12.18 18.77
C VAL A 72 6.30 -11.48 19.20
N LEU A 73 6.32 -10.88 20.39
CA LEU A 73 5.22 -10.06 20.87
C LEU A 73 5.43 -8.60 20.45
N LEU A 74 4.57 -8.10 19.57
CA LEU A 74 4.55 -6.70 19.13
C LEU A 74 3.27 -6.03 19.63
N ASP A 75 3.39 -5.03 20.51
CA ASP A 75 2.26 -4.27 21.07
C ASP A 75 1.12 -5.16 21.63
N GLY A 76 1.49 -6.28 22.26
CA GLY A 76 0.55 -7.24 22.84
C GLY A 76 -0.04 -8.24 21.85
N THR A 77 0.37 -8.19 20.57
CA THR A 77 -0.05 -9.10 19.51
C THR A 77 1.10 -10.03 19.12
N ASN A 78 0.82 -11.33 18.99
CA ASN A 78 1.84 -12.29 18.57
C ASN A 78 2.00 -12.25 17.05
N VAL A 79 3.22 -12.00 16.58
CA VAL A 79 3.58 -11.97 15.16
C VAL A 79 4.53 -13.13 14.88
N SER A 80 4.11 -14.07 14.05
CA SER A 80 4.95 -15.18 13.60
C SER A 80 5.96 -14.72 12.56
N LEU A 81 7.10 -15.40 12.52
CA LEU A 81 8.22 -15.13 11.63
C LEU A 81 8.89 -16.43 11.19
N ASP A 82 9.68 -16.35 10.12
CA ASP A 82 10.58 -17.42 9.72
C ASP A 82 11.89 -17.35 10.49
N THR A 83 12.22 -18.38 11.26
CA THR A 83 13.43 -18.41 12.10
C THR A 83 14.73 -18.38 11.31
N ARG A 84 14.70 -18.63 10.00
CA ARG A 84 15.89 -18.50 9.14
C ARG A 84 16.25 -17.05 8.85
N PHE A 85 15.27 -16.13 8.90
CA PHE A 85 15.44 -14.74 8.47
C PHE A 85 15.05 -13.69 9.53
N GLY A 86 14.11 -14.03 10.42
CA GLY A 86 13.68 -13.15 11.51
C GLY A 86 12.61 -12.11 11.13
N TYR A 87 11.94 -12.27 9.98
CA TYR A 87 10.98 -11.30 9.47
C TYR A 87 9.54 -11.82 9.51
N PRO A 88 8.55 -10.92 9.67
CA PRO A 88 7.16 -11.31 9.90
C PRO A 88 6.54 -12.08 8.74
N THR A 89 5.82 -13.14 9.06
CA THR A 89 5.15 -14.03 8.11
C THR A 89 3.65 -14.16 8.36
N GLY A 90 3.09 -13.56 9.41
CA GLY A 90 1.66 -13.50 9.70
C GLY A 90 1.34 -13.89 11.14
N LEU A 91 0.18 -14.49 11.38
CA LEU A 91 -0.21 -15.01 12.70
C LEU A 91 0.34 -16.40 12.97
N SER A 92 0.27 -17.31 11.99
CA SER A 92 0.63 -18.72 12.16
C SER A 92 1.63 -19.25 11.14
N ASN A 93 1.79 -18.58 10.00
CA ASN A 93 2.82 -18.96 9.05
C ASN A 93 4.21 -18.64 9.62
N THR A 94 5.16 -19.56 9.44
CA THR A 94 6.56 -19.43 9.89
C THR A 94 7.54 -19.77 8.77
N ASP A 95 7.11 -19.71 7.51
CA ASP A 95 7.91 -20.00 6.33
C ASP A 95 7.80 -18.86 5.31
N ALA A 96 8.92 -18.20 5.01
CA ALA A 96 9.00 -17.15 3.99
C ALA A 96 8.73 -17.65 2.56
N LYS A 97 8.72 -18.96 2.32
CA LYS A 97 8.30 -19.61 1.06
C LYS A 97 6.85 -20.12 1.10
N GLY A 98 6.22 -20.00 2.26
CA GLY A 98 4.87 -20.48 2.55
C GLY A 98 3.82 -19.37 2.53
N MET A 99 4.17 -18.14 2.13
CA MET A 99 3.28 -16.98 2.23
C MET A 99 2.07 -17.12 1.32
N ASP A 100 0.86 -16.96 1.83
CA ASP A 100 -0.34 -16.79 1.01
C ASP A 100 -0.91 -15.38 1.17
N GLN A 101 -2.02 -15.11 0.45
CA GLN A 101 -2.66 -13.80 0.50
C GLN A 101 -3.14 -13.44 1.91
N ASN A 102 -3.58 -14.43 2.70
CA ASN A 102 -4.04 -14.19 4.07
C ASN A 102 -2.87 -13.88 4.97
N SER A 103 -1.78 -14.64 4.90
CA SER A 103 -0.59 -14.39 5.71
C SER A 103 0.06 -13.05 5.35
N CYS A 104 0.06 -12.66 4.08
CA CYS A 104 0.48 -11.32 3.67
C CYS A 104 -0.45 -10.23 4.24
N GLN A 105 -1.77 -10.44 4.18
CA GLN A 105 -2.72 -9.49 4.76
C GLN A 105 -2.53 -9.36 6.28
N GLU A 106 -2.34 -10.48 6.97
CA GLU A 106 -2.04 -10.50 8.40
C GLU A 106 -0.76 -9.72 8.71
N VAL A 107 0.34 -9.93 7.97
CA VAL A 107 1.56 -9.13 8.17
C VAL A 107 1.23 -7.64 8.07
N PHE A 108 0.53 -7.23 7.01
CA PHE A 108 0.17 -5.83 6.79
C PHE A 108 -0.69 -5.24 7.92
N ASP A 109 -1.67 -6.00 8.38
CA ASP A 109 -2.64 -5.56 9.39
C ASP A 109 -2.04 -5.56 10.82
N LEU A 110 -1.08 -6.44 11.11
CA LEU A 110 -0.52 -6.62 12.46
C LEU A 110 0.67 -5.71 12.75
N VAL A 111 1.54 -5.48 11.77
CA VAL A 111 2.81 -4.75 12.02
C VAL A 111 2.62 -3.24 11.91
N LEU A 112 1.61 -2.77 11.16
CA LEU A 112 1.29 -1.36 11.04
C LEU A 112 0.33 -0.93 12.17
N GLN A 113 0.73 0.06 12.97
CA GLN A 113 -0.08 0.59 14.08
C GLN A 113 -1.46 1.13 13.67
N ASN A 114 -1.60 1.58 12.43
CA ASN A 114 -2.87 2.01 11.83
C ASN A 114 -2.92 1.51 10.39
N ALA A 115 -2.93 0.18 10.22
CA ALA A 115 -3.00 -0.44 8.92
C ALA A 115 -4.20 0.10 8.11
N PRO A 116 -3.98 0.62 6.88
CA PRO A 116 -5.08 0.93 5.99
C PRO A 116 -5.90 -0.32 5.70
N ARG A 117 -7.22 -0.18 5.54
CA ARG A 117 -8.09 -1.31 5.25
C ARG A 117 -7.63 -2.05 3.99
N SER A 118 -7.38 -3.33 4.14
CA SER A 118 -6.90 -4.23 3.09
C SER A 118 -7.93 -5.33 2.79
N VAL A 119 -7.88 -5.91 1.59
CA VAL A 119 -8.59 -7.14 1.22
C VAL A 119 -7.70 -8.01 0.36
N VAL A 120 -7.80 -9.33 0.46
CA VAL A 120 -7.12 -10.24 -0.47
C VAL A 120 -7.65 -10.13 -1.91
N SER A 121 -6.78 -10.39 -2.88
CA SER A 121 -7.15 -10.46 -4.30
C SER A 121 -8.21 -11.54 -4.54
N GLY A 122 -9.14 -11.26 -5.44
CA GLY A 122 -10.36 -12.07 -5.64
C GLY A 122 -11.57 -11.63 -4.81
N VAL A 123 -11.42 -10.62 -3.94
CA VAL A 123 -12.51 -10.01 -3.15
C VAL A 123 -12.82 -8.58 -3.64
N ASP A 124 -14.06 -8.13 -3.45
CA ASP A 124 -14.51 -6.77 -3.80
C ASP A 124 -13.67 -5.70 -3.07
N ALA A 125 -12.89 -4.95 -3.85
CA ALA A 125 -11.94 -3.95 -3.38
C ALA A 125 -12.53 -2.53 -3.32
N ARG A 126 -13.78 -2.30 -3.73
CA ARG A 126 -14.37 -0.93 -3.83
C ARG A 126 -14.41 -0.15 -2.52
N LYS A 127 -14.33 -0.84 -1.38
CA LYS A 127 -14.30 -0.24 -0.03
C LYS A 127 -12.96 -0.44 0.68
N ALA A 128 -11.96 -1.00 0.01
CA ALA A 128 -10.62 -1.22 0.55
C ALA A 128 -9.68 -0.13 0.08
N ARG A 129 -8.63 0.14 0.85
CA ARG A 129 -7.52 1.01 0.42
C ARG A 129 -6.46 0.19 -0.32
N TYR A 130 -6.20 -1.03 0.13
CA TYR A 130 -5.23 -1.92 -0.50
C TYR A 130 -5.84 -3.27 -0.89
N VAL A 131 -5.32 -3.84 -1.98
CA VAL A 131 -5.55 -5.22 -2.40
C VAL A 131 -4.28 -6.02 -2.18
N VAL A 132 -4.40 -7.16 -1.50
CA VAL A 132 -3.27 -8.02 -1.12
C VAL A 132 -3.17 -9.19 -2.08
N SER A 133 -1.98 -9.39 -2.62
CA SER A 133 -1.64 -10.53 -3.47
C SER A 133 -0.28 -11.11 -3.05
N VAL A 134 0.09 -12.23 -3.65
CA VAL A 134 1.37 -12.89 -3.40
C VAL A 134 1.97 -13.40 -4.70
N ALA A 135 3.25 -13.09 -4.93
CA ALA A 135 4.04 -13.65 -6.01
C ALA A 135 4.85 -14.83 -5.46
N LYS A 136 4.42 -16.04 -5.80
CA LYS A 136 5.01 -17.28 -5.29
C LYS A 136 6.39 -17.55 -5.90
N GLY A 137 7.39 -17.76 -5.05
CA GLY A 137 8.75 -18.10 -5.45
C GLY A 137 9.50 -17.02 -6.24
N ALA A 138 8.94 -15.81 -6.36
CA ALA A 138 9.46 -14.75 -7.21
C ALA A 138 10.42 -13.78 -6.49
N GLY A 139 10.58 -13.92 -5.17
CA GLY A 139 11.42 -13.08 -4.31
C GLY A 139 12.92 -13.40 -4.33
N GLY A 140 13.38 -14.19 -5.31
CA GLY A 140 14.78 -14.54 -5.48
C GLY A 140 15.32 -15.42 -4.36
N SER A 141 16.54 -15.11 -3.92
CA SER A 141 17.27 -15.88 -2.90
C SER A 141 17.83 -14.98 -1.81
N SER A 142 17.85 -15.48 -0.58
CA SER A 142 18.45 -14.80 0.57
C SER A 142 19.27 -15.79 1.39
N ASN A 143 20.32 -15.30 2.05
CA ASN A 143 21.09 -16.11 2.98
C ASN A 143 20.38 -16.14 4.34
N THR A 144 20.26 -17.32 4.92
CA THR A 144 19.81 -17.47 6.31
C THR A 144 20.83 -16.88 7.27
N ILE A 145 20.45 -16.76 8.55
CA ILE A 145 21.37 -16.36 9.62
C ILE A 145 22.61 -17.28 9.77
N ASP A 146 22.51 -18.53 9.31
CA ASP A 146 23.59 -19.52 9.34
C ASP A 146 24.41 -19.53 8.04
N GLY A 147 24.09 -18.65 7.09
CA GLY A 147 24.78 -18.50 5.80
C GLY A 147 24.33 -19.48 4.73
N GLU A 148 23.24 -20.23 4.95
CA GLU A 148 22.68 -21.10 3.91
C GLU A 148 21.85 -20.30 2.91
N LEU A 149 22.01 -20.57 1.61
CA LEU A 149 21.23 -19.92 0.58
C LEU A 149 19.86 -20.58 0.45
N VAL A 150 18.79 -19.81 0.63
CA VAL A 150 17.42 -20.25 0.35
C VAL A 150 16.90 -19.50 -0.86
N SER A 151 16.41 -20.24 -1.84
CA SER A 151 15.81 -19.70 -3.07
C SER A 151 14.30 -19.95 -3.15
N GLY A 152 13.65 -19.18 -4.02
CA GLY A 152 12.21 -19.28 -4.25
C GLY A 152 11.43 -18.72 -3.06
N LEU A 153 11.85 -17.55 -2.57
CA LEU A 153 11.13 -16.79 -1.55
C LEU A 153 9.85 -16.21 -2.14
N ASP A 154 8.79 -16.14 -1.35
CA ASP A 154 7.56 -15.48 -1.77
C ASP A 154 7.68 -13.96 -1.58
N VAL A 155 6.87 -13.19 -2.29
CA VAL A 155 6.77 -11.73 -2.12
C VAL A 155 5.30 -11.37 -1.92
N CYS A 156 5.01 -10.65 -0.85
CA CYS A 156 3.71 -10.02 -0.65
C CYS A 156 3.60 -8.75 -1.48
N LEU A 157 2.46 -8.55 -2.13
CA LEU A 157 2.16 -7.35 -2.91
C LEU A 157 0.93 -6.67 -2.34
N TYR A 158 1.03 -5.38 -2.07
CA TYR A 158 -0.03 -4.54 -1.54
C TYR A 158 -0.32 -3.43 -2.54
N TYR A 159 -1.33 -3.62 -3.38
CA TYR A 159 -1.71 -2.69 -4.42
C TYR A 159 -2.69 -1.64 -3.90
N LEU A 160 -2.49 -0.38 -4.24
CA LEU A 160 -3.43 0.70 -3.97
C LEU A 160 -4.69 0.50 -4.81
N ALA A 161 -5.84 0.30 -4.17
CA ALA A 161 -7.08 -0.07 -4.85
C ALA A 161 -7.57 0.97 -5.88
N SER A 162 -7.25 2.27 -5.69
CA SER A 162 -7.62 3.34 -6.64
C SER A 162 -6.78 3.33 -7.91
N SER A 163 -5.60 2.71 -7.88
CA SER A 163 -4.72 2.58 -9.04
C SER A 163 -5.01 1.37 -9.93
N LEU A 164 -5.93 0.50 -9.50
CA LEU A 164 -6.28 -0.74 -10.20
C LEU A 164 -7.58 -0.60 -11.01
N VAL A 165 -7.69 -1.39 -12.08
CA VAL A 165 -8.91 -1.48 -12.87
C VAL A 165 -9.86 -2.53 -12.27
N LEU A 166 -10.88 -2.06 -11.55
CA LEU A 166 -11.89 -2.92 -10.93
C LEU A 166 -13.03 -3.27 -11.89
N ASN A 167 -13.45 -4.53 -11.87
CA ASN A 167 -14.66 -4.98 -12.55
C ASN A 167 -15.91 -4.24 -12.02
N SER A 168 -16.73 -3.68 -12.90
CA SER A 168 -17.88 -2.86 -12.51
C SER A 168 -19.00 -3.61 -11.78
N GLN A 169 -19.09 -4.94 -11.97
CA GLN A 169 -20.10 -5.79 -11.34
C GLN A 169 -19.60 -6.37 -10.01
N THR A 170 -18.40 -6.98 -10.02
CA THR A 170 -17.86 -7.70 -8.87
C THR A 170 -17.00 -6.83 -7.94
N GLY A 171 -16.46 -5.72 -8.44
CA GLY A 171 -15.51 -4.88 -7.69
C GLY A 171 -14.13 -5.51 -7.49
N ILE A 172 -13.87 -6.63 -8.15
CA ILE A 172 -12.58 -7.36 -8.09
C ILE A 172 -11.64 -6.78 -9.16
N PRO A 173 -10.34 -6.62 -8.87
CA PRO A 173 -9.35 -6.25 -9.87
C PRO A 173 -9.35 -7.18 -11.08
N THR A 174 -9.10 -6.62 -12.26
CA THR A 174 -9.09 -7.38 -13.52
C THR A 174 -7.68 -7.74 -13.98
N GLU A 175 -6.66 -7.08 -13.41
CA GLU A 175 -5.26 -7.35 -13.71
C GLU A 175 -4.71 -8.60 -13.01
N ASP A 176 -3.59 -9.12 -13.52
CA ASP A 176 -2.78 -10.11 -12.80
C ASP A 176 -1.96 -9.40 -11.72
N LEU A 177 -2.25 -9.70 -10.47
CA LEU A 177 -1.60 -9.11 -9.30
C LEU A 177 -0.47 -9.99 -8.75
N THR A 178 0.01 -10.98 -9.52
CA THR A 178 1.05 -11.92 -9.08
C THR A 178 2.39 -11.77 -9.81
N ASP A 179 2.44 -10.98 -10.89
CA ASP A 179 3.65 -10.78 -11.69
C ASP A 179 4.47 -9.57 -11.20
N LEU A 180 5.65 -9.83 -10.63
CA LEU A 180 6.59 -8.78 -10.20
C LEU A 180 7.26 -8.05 -11.36
N ASN A 181 7.26 -8.60 -12.57
CA ASN A 181 7.89 -7.97 -13.74
C ASN A 181 6.95 -6.99 -14.45
N ASN A 182 5.67 -7.04 -14.13
CA ASN A 182 4.63 -6.22 -14.74
C ASN A 182 3.58 -5.87 -13.69
N LEU A 183 3.97 -4.99 -12.77
CA LEU A 183 3.13 -4.57 -11.66
C LEU A 183 1.95 -3.73 -12.16
N ALA A 184 0.73 -4.13 -11.80
CA ALA A 184 -0.46 -3.34 -12.10
C ALA A 184 -0.57 -2.15 -11.13
N GLY A 185 -0.67 -0.93 -11.64
CA GLY A 185 -0.90 0.26 -10.79
C GLY A 185 0.23 0.54 -9.78
N LYS A 186 -0.14 1.06 -8.61
CA LYS A 186 0.77 1.57 -7.57
C LYS A 186 0.66 0.74 -6.30
N GLY A 187 1.72 0.63 -5.51
CA GLY A 187 1.67 -0.15 -4.29
C GLY A 187 3.01 -0.41 -3.61
N VAL A 188 3.03 -1.44 -2.77
CA VAL A 188 4.19 -1.81 -1.94
C VAL A 188 4.45 -3.31 -2.07
N THR A 189 5.72 -3.69 -2.22
CA THR A 189 6.19 -5.07 -2.14
C THR A 189 6.84 -5.33 -0.79
N TYR A 190 6.73 -6.56 -0.29
CA TYR A 190 7.41 -7.02 0.91
C TYR A 190 7.94 -8.44 0.72
N ASN A 191 9.24 -8.63 0.94
CA ASN A 191 9.89 -9.93 0.89
C ASN A 191 10.24 -10.41 2.32
N PRO A 192 9.59 -11.44 2.86
CA PRO A 192 9.86 -11.96 4.20
C PRO A 192 11.19 -12.73 4.33
N GLY A 193 11.85 -13.09 3.23
CA GLY A 193 13.18 -13.71 3.30
C GLY A 193 14.33 -12.71 3.40
N SER A 194 14.12 -11.46 2.98
CA SER A 194 15.13 -10.39 3.04
C SER A 194 14.73 -9.21 3.93
N GLY A 195 13.44 -9.11 4.28
CA GLY A 195 12.85 -7.95 4.95
C GLY A 195 12.72 -6.73 4.06
N GLN A 196 13.03 -6.85 2.77
CA GLN A 196 12.99 -5.73 1.85
C GLN A 196 11.54 -5.28 1.63
N VAL A 197 11.33 -3.97 1.77
CA VAL A 197 10.09 -3.30 1.43
C VAL A 197 10.41 -2.24 0.38
N ALA A 198 9.65 -2.21 -0.71
CA ALA A 198 9.81 -1.22 -1.78
C ALA A 198 8.45 -0.78 -2.31
N SER A 199 8.28 0.52 -2.52
CA SER A 199 7.14 1.06 -3.27
C SER A 199 7.37 0.90 -4.77
N PHE A 200 6.26 0.81 -5.50
CA PHE A 200 6.20 0.93 -6.96
C PHE A 200 5.12 1.96 -7.30
N ILE A 201 5.53 3.02 -7.97
CA ILE A 201 4.73 4.20 -8.31
C ILE A 201 5.12 4.57 -9.74
N ASP A 202 4.51 3.92 -10.72
CA ASP A 202 4.71 4.24 -12.14
C ASP A 202 3.79 5.41 -12.58
#